data_AF-A0A7X6PCH9-F1
#
_entry.id   AF-A0A7X6PCH9-F1
#
_cell.length_a   1.000
_cell.length_b   1.000
_cell.length_c   1.000
_cell.angle_alpha   90.00
_cell.angle_beta   90.00
_cell.angle_gamma   90.00
#
_symmetry.space_group_name_H-M   'P 1'
#
loop_
_entity.id
_entity.type
_entity.pdbx_description
1 polymer ?
#
loop_
_entity_poly.entity_id
_entity_poly.type
_entity_poly.pdbx_seq_one_letter_code
_entity_poly.pdbx_strand_id
1 'polypeptide(L)'
;MYLKILSLTNFKNYEQVKLIFSPRINCFVGNNGVGKTNILDAVHYLSLTKSFFNPVDSIGIHHGEDYFIIDGMFVKNGEEDQIFCAFQRQKQKVMKKNGKEYQRLSDHVGKYPVVMISPADSVLISEGSEERRRFLNKIISQYNTEYLDSVLKYNKALQQRNKLLKEFSSSGKFDRDTILIWDAQLVKYGQFVHRQRAELVNELIPVFQEYYTMISSGKELVRLTYRSHLTEGDFAGALNGSLDKDRFLGYTTVGIHKDDLVLEMGGHPVKLLGSQGQQKSYLVALKLAKFEYIRRKSGIPPVLLLDDIFDKFDAERVEQII
;
A
#
# COMPACT_ATOMS: atom_id res chain seq x y z
N MET A 1 -13.92 5.72 -14.30
CA MET A 1 -14.50 5.55 -12.95
C MET A 1 -14.27 6.84 -12.19
N TYR A 2 -15.24 7.32 -11.42
CA TYR A 2 -15.06 8.48 -10.52
C TYR A 2 -15.95 8.35 -9.28
N LEU A 3 -15.63 9.06 -8.21
CA LEU A 3 -16.48 9.19 -7.03
C LEU A 3 -17.44 10.36 -7.27
N LYS A 4 -18.75 10.13 -7.23
CA LYS A 4 -19.80 11.14 -7.48
C LYS A 4 -20.22 11.85 -6.19
N ILE A 5 -20.37 11.10 -5.11
CA ILE A 5 -20.80 11.61 -3.80
C ILE A 5 -19.92 11.01 -2.71
N LEU A 6 -19.58 11.80 -1.70
CA LEU A 6 -18.97 11.34 -0.46
C LEU A 6 -19.69 11.96 0.73
N SER A 7 -20.14 11.12 1.66
CA SER A 7 -20.72 11.54 2.93
C SER A 7 -19.85 11.00 4.07
N LEU A 8 -19.50 11.87 5.00
CA LEU A 8 -18.73 11.53 6.20
C LEU A 8 -19.56 11.81 7.43
N THR A 9 -19.46 10.93 8.42
CA THR A 9 -20.00 11.14 9.76
C THR A 9 -18.93 10.76 10.77
N ASN A 10 -18.60 11.66 11.68
CA ASN A 10 -17.62 11.49 12.74
C ASN A 10 -16.24 11.01 12.25
N PHE A 11 -15.82 11.43 11.04
CA PHE A 11 -14.55 11.03 10.46
C PHE A 11 -13.50 12.13 10.63
N LYS A 12 -12.49 11.87 11.45
CA LYS A 12 -11.38 12.78 11.77
C LYS A 12 -11.83 14.17 12.20
N ASN A 13 -11.72 15.20 11.36
CA ASN A 13 -12.13 16.56 11.72
C ASN A 13 -13.56 16.90 11.24
N TYR A 14 -14.28 15.96 10.62
CA TYR A 14 -15.64 16.14 10.14
C TYR A 14 -16.64 15.44 11.06
N GLU A 15 -17.51 16.21 11.71
CA GLU A 15 -18.70 15.69 12.39
C GLU A 15 -19.73 15.18 11.36
N GLN A 16 -20.08 16.03 10.39
CA GLN A 16 -20.89 15.63 9.25
C GLN A 16 -20.55 16.48 8.02
N VAL A 17 -20.36 15.83 6.86
CA VAL A 17 -20.22 16.54 5.58
C VAL A 17 -20.73 15.67 4.43
N LYS A 18 -21.31 16.31 3.41
CA LYS A 18 -21.68 15.68 2.14
C LYS A 18 -21.10 16.50 0.99
N LEU A 19 -20.34 15.84 0.14
CA LEU A 19 -19.65 16.42 -1.01
C LEU A 19 -20.18 15.78 -2.30
N ILE A 20 -20.37 16.61 -3.32
CA ILE A 20 -20.74 16.18 -4.67
C ILE A 20 -19.59 16.56 -5.59
N PHE A 21 -19.07 15.60 -6.35
CA PHE A 21 -17.89 15.77 -7.18
C PHE A 21 -18.23 15.83 -8.66
N SER A 22 -17.41 16.60 -9.37
CA SER A 22 -17.35 16.59 -10.83
C SER A 22 -16.66 15.31 -11.33
N PRO A 23 -16.98 14.80 -12.53
CA PRO A 23 -16.38 13.56 -13.07
C PRO A 23 -14.88 13.63 -13.40
N ARG A 24 -14.31 14.83 -13.49
CA ARG A 24 -12.91 15.06 -13.87
C ARG A 24 -12.11 15.58 -12.67
N ILE A 25 -11.72 16.85 -12.71
CA ILE A 25 -10.86 17.46 -11.70
C ILE A 25 -11.73 18.12 -10.63
N ASN A 26 -11.37 17.89 -9.37
CA ASN A 26 -11.98 18.51 -8.20
C ASN A 26 -10.87 19.14 -7.37
N CYS A 27 -10.93 20.46 -7.17
CA CYS A 27 -9.93 21.21 -6.41
C CYS A 27 -10.50 21.59 -5.04
N PHE A 28 -9.84 21.14 -3.98
CA PHE A 28 -10.15 21.56 -2.61
C PHE A 28 -9.25 22.73 -2.22
N VAL A 29 -9.83 23.89 -2.01
CA VAL A 29 -9.11 25.11 -1.62
C VAL A 29 -9.45 25.51 -0.19
N GLY A 30 -8.50 26.10 0.51
CA GLY A 30 -8.67 26.54 1.89
C GLY A 30 -7.35 26.52 2.65
N ASN A 31 -7.36 27.07 3.86
CA ASN A 31 -6.17 27.15 4.71
C ASN A 31 -5.64 25.76 5.10
N ASN A 32 -4.40 25.70 5.59
CA ASN A 32 -3.85 24.45 6.12
C ASN A 32 -4.59 24.04 7.40
N GLY A 33 -4.78 22.73 7.58
CA GLY A 33 -5.49 22.17 8.74
C GLY A 33 -7.02 22.10 8.63
N VAL A 34 -7.65 22.63 7.58
CA VAL A 34 -9.13 22.62 7.44
C VAL A 34 -9.73 21.25 7.07
N GLY A 35 -8.90 20.24 6.81
CA GLY A 35 -9.35 18.86 6.52
C GLY A 35 -9.29 18.42 5.06
N LYS A 36 -8.68 19.19 4.15
CA LYS A 36 -8.52 18.81 2.72
C LYS A 36 -7.95 17.39 2.55
N THR A 37 -6.84 17.11 3.23
CA THR A 37 -6.20 15.80 3.28
C THR A 37 -7.09 14.70 3.85
N ASN A 38 -8.00 15.02 4.77
CA ASN A 38 -8.92 14.05 5.37
C ASN A 38 -10.03 13.64 4.39
N ILE A 39 -10.44 14.51 3.46
CA ILE A 39 -11.32 14.12 2.35
C ILE A 39 -10.62 13.09 1.47
N LEU A 40 -9.37 13.36 1.07
CA LEU A 40 -8.58 12.43 0.25
C LEU A 40 -8.38 11.08 0.97
N ASP A 41 -8.10 11.11 2.28
CA ASP A 41 -7.96 9.90 3.07
C ASP A 41 -9.27 9.10 3.15
N ALA A 42 -10.43 9.77 3.23
CA ALA A 42 -11.72 9.08 3.21
C ALA A 42 -11.98 8.37 1.87
N VAL A 43 -11.60 8.99 0.74
CA VAL A 43 -11.67 8.34 -0.58
C VAL A 43 -10.73 7.14 -0.65
N HIS A 44 -9.49 7.28 -0.17
CA HIS A 44 -8.55 6.16 -0.08
C HIS A 44 -9.12 5.04 0.81
N TYR A 45 -9.75 5.39 1.92
CA TYR A 45 -10.37 4.45 2.85
C TYR A 45 -11.48 3.65 2.20
N LEU A 46 -12.39 4.31 1.45
CA LEU A 46 -13.44 3.63 0.70
C LEU A 46 -12.87 2.66 -0.34
N SER A 47 -11.70 2.93 -0.91
CA SER A 47 -11.08 2.06 -1.91
C SER A 47 -10.30 0.88 -1.31
N LEU A 48 -9.59 1.10 -0.20
CA LEU A 48 -8.62 0.15 0.34
C LEU A 48 -8.94 -0.35 1.76
N THR A 49 -10.10 0.03 2.30
CA THR A 49 -10.61 -0.34 3.64
C THR A 49 -9.77 0.17 4.81
N LYS A 50 -8.78 1.03 4.55
CA LYS A 50 -7.83 1.57 5.53
C LYS A 50 -7.40 2.97 5.15
N SER A 51 -7.04 3.76 6.15
CA SER A 51 -6.43 5.07 5.95
C SER A 51 -5.06 4.92 5.29
N PHE A 52 -4.73 5.90 4.45
CA PHE A 52 -3.42 6.05 3.82
C PHE A 52 -2.33 6.32 4.85
N PHE A 53 -2.64 7.18 5.84
CA PHE A 53 -1.69 7.71 6.81
C PHE A 53 -1.53 6.82 8.04
N ASN A 54 -2.62 6.27 8.57
CA ASN A 54 -2.57 5.48 9.79
C ASN A 54 -3.36 4.17 9.67
N PRO A 55 -2.74 3.00 9.88
CA PRO A 55 -3.45 1.73 9.78
C PRO A 55 -4.44 1.46 10.92
N VAL A 56 -4.40 2.23 12.02
CA VAL A 56 -5.27 2.06 13.18
C VAL A 56 -6.58 2.82 12.97
N ASP A 57 -7.68 2.07 12.86
CA ASP A 57 -8.98 2.63 12.52
C ASP A 57 -9.54 3.60 13.57
N SER A 58 -9.24 3.39 14.85
CA SER A 58 -9.72 4.27 15.92
C SER A 58 -9.19 5.71 15.84
N ILE A 59 -8.09 5.93 15.10
CA ILE A 59 -7.54 7.26 14.83
C ILE A 59 -8.38 8.01 13.78
N GLY A 60 -9.20 7.28 13.01
CA GLY A 60 -10.17 7.87 12.07
C GLY A 60 -11.44 8.43 12.74
N ILE A 61 -11.68 8.16 14.03
CA ILE A 61 -12.88 8.62 14.74
C ILE A 61 -12.69 10.09 15.16
N HIS A 62 -13.72 10.91 14.95
CA HIS A 62 -13.78 12.29 15.45
C HIS A 62 -13.64 12.34 16.98
N HIS A 63 -12.93 13.33 17.49
CA HIS A 63 -12.71 13.44 18.94
C HIS A 63 -14.04 13.59 19.68
N GLY A 64 -14.21 12.82 20.76
CA GLY A 64 -15.46 12.77 21.53
C GLY A 64 -16.44 11.69 21.06
N GLU A 65 -16.24 11.12 19.88
CA GLU A 65 -17.13 10.11 19.29
C GLU A 65 -16.60 8.68 19.46
N ASP A 66 -17.48 7.69 19.23
CA ASP A 66 -17.16 6.26 19.35
C ASP A 66 -17.15 5.49 18.01
N TYR A 67 -17.55 6.15 16.94
CA TYR A 67 -17.67 5.55 15.61
C TYR A 67 -17.44 6.58 14.50
N PHE A 68 -17.23 6.09 13.29
CA PHE A 68 -17.32 6.90 12.07
C PHE A 68 -18.03 6.13 10.96
N ILE A 69 -18.57 6.88 10.00
CA ILE A 69 -19.15 6.36 8.75
C ILE A 69 -18.54 7.12 7.58
N ILE A 70 -18.19 6.37 6.54
CA ILE A 70 -17.80 6.89 5.23
C ILE A 70 -18.71 6.21 4.21
N ASP A 71 -19.52 6.99 3.49
CA ASP A 71 -20.43 6.50 2.46
C ASP A 71 -20.14 7.21 1.14
N GLY A 72 -19.91 6.45 0.07
CA GLY A 72 -19.53 7.00 -1.22
C GLY A 72 -20.29 6.37 -2.37
N MET A 73 -20.67 7.18 -3.36
CA MET A 73 -21.29 6.73 -4.60
C MET A 73 -20.25 6.77 -5.73
N PHE A 74 -19.78 5.62 -6.18
CA PHE A 74 -18.87 5.51 -7.32
C PHE A 74 -19.65 5.31 -8.62
N VAL A 75 -19.20 5.96 -9.69
CA VAL A 75 -19.68 5.72 -11.05
C VAL A 75 -18.62 4.93 -11.81
N LYS A 76 -18.97 3.73 -12.26
CA LYS A 76 -18.09 2.80 -12.97
C LYS A 76 -18.84 2.20 -14.15
N ASN A 77 -18.30 2.37 -15.36
CA ASN A 77 -18.91 1.88 -16.61
C ASN A 77 -20.37 2.33 -16.82
N GLY A 78 -20.74 3.51 -16.31
CA GLY A 78 -22.11 4.04 -16.37
C GLY A 78 -23.02 3.59 -15.22
N GLU A 79 -22.60 2.64 -14.40
CA GLU A 79 -23.36 2.15 -13.25
C GLU A 79 -22.94 2.87 -11.96
N GLU A 80 -23.90 3.06 -11.05
CA GLU A 80 -23.69 3.63 -9.72
C GLU A 80 -23.57 2.52 -8.68
N ASP A 81 -22.46 2.52 -7.96
CA ASP A 81 -22.20 1.63 -6.84
C ASP A 81 -22.07 2.44 -5.55
N GLN A 82 -22.95 2.18 -4.59
CA GLN A 82 -22.84 2.71 -3.23
C GLN A 82 -21.89 1.84 -2.42
N ILE A 83 -20.84 2.46 -1.87
CA ILE A 83 -19.85 1.84 -1.00
C ILE A 83 -19.93 2.49 0.37
N PHE A 84 -20.31 1.68 1.36
CA PHE A 84 -20.51 2.11 2.73
C PHE A 84 -19.48 1.44 3.63
N CYS A 85 -18.81 2.23 4.47
CA CYS A 85 -17.89 1.77 5.50
C CYS A 85 -18.29 2.35 6.84
N ALA A 86 -18.39 1.51 7.87
CA ALA A 86 -18.57 1.94 9.25
C ALA A 86 -17.58 1.25 10.18
N PHE A 87 -17.07 2.01 11.13
CA PHE A 87 -16.23 1.49 12.20
C PHE A 87 -16.70 2.05 13.53
N GLN A 88 -16.82 1.19 14.54
CA GLN A 88 -17.11 1.55 15.92
C GLN A 88 -16.10 0.85 16.82
N ARG A 89 -15.65 1.53 17.88
CA ARG A 89 -14.72 0.94 18.87
C ARG A 89 -15.25 -0.41 19.37
N GLN A 90 -14.34 -1.36 19.52
CA GLN A 90 -14.62 -2.72 20.01
C GLN A 90 -15.57 -3.55 19.12
N LYS A 91 -16.02 -3.03 17.98
CA LYS A 91 -16.81 -3.77 16.98
C LYS A 91 -15.97 -4.07 15.75
N GLN A 92 -16.40 -5.08 15.00
CA GLN A 92 -15.83 -5.34 13.69
C GLN A 92 -16.21 -4.23 12.72
N LYS A 93 -15.27 -3.87 11.85
CA LYS A 93 -15.51 -2.92 10.76
C LYS A 93 -16.45 -3.53 9.74
N VAL A 94 -17.44 -2.76 9.33
CA VAL A 94 -18.47 -3.17 8.37
C VAL A 94 -18.23 -2.47 7.05
N MET A 95 -18.19 -3.22 5.95
CA MET A 95 -18.08 -2.71 4.60
C MET A 95 -19.21 -3.29 3.75
N LYS A 96 -19.91 -2.45 2.98
CA LYS A 96 -21.04 -2.87 2.14
C LYS A 96 -20.91 -2.31 0.73
N LYS A 97 -21.37 -3.09 -0.26
CA LYS A 97 -21.62 -2.63 -1.63
C LYS A 97 -23.11 -2.77 -1.93
N ASN A 98 -23.76 -1.67 -2.32
CA ASN A 98 -25.20 -1.62 -2.63
C ASN A 98 -26.05 -2.29 -1.54
N GLY A 99 -25.75 -1.96 -0.27
CA GLY A 99 -26.41 -2.53 0.91
C GLY A 99 -25.97 -3.94 1.32
N LYS A 100 -25.26 -4.70 0.46
CA LYS A 100 -24.77 -6.04 0.77
C LYS A 100 -23.42 -6.01 1.45
N GLU A 101 -23.33 -6.62 2.63
CA GLU A 101 -22.11 -6.68 3.43
C GLU A 101 -21.07 -7.66 2.86
N TYR A 102 -19.81 -7.23 2.87
CA TYR A 102 -18.67 -8.09 2.54
C TYR A 102 -18.34 -9.03 3.71
N GLN A 103 -18.18 -10.32 3.43
CA GLN A 103 -17.73 -11.30 4.43
C GLN A 103 -16.27 -11.09 4.81
N ARG A 104 -15.43 -10.68 3.86
CA ARG A 104 -14.03 -10.32 4.09
C ARG A 104 -13.76 -8.95 3.48
N LEU A 105 -13.14 -8.06 4.25
CA LEU A 105 -12.73 -6.73 3.75
C LEU A 105 -11.78 -6.83 2.54
N SER A 106 -10.97 -7.89 2.46
CA SER A 106 -10.08 -8.15 1.32
C SER A 106 -10.81 -8.35 -0.01
N ASP A 107 -12.07 -8.81 0.00
CA ASP A 107 -12.87 -9.02 -1.21
C ASP A 107 -13.28 -7.69 -1.89
N HIS A 108 -13.20 -6.58 -1.13
CA HIS A 108 -13.45 -5.23 -1.63
C HIS A 108 -12.23 -4.60 -2.31
N VAL A 109 -11.02 -4.95 -1.86
CA VAL A 109 -9.78 -4.33 -2.34
C VAL A 109 -9.61 -4.57 -3.83
N GLY A 110 -9.37 -3.50 -4.59
CA GLY A 110 -9.19 -3.54 -6.04
C GLY A 110 -10.47 -3.35 -6.87
N LYS A 111 -11.66 -3.33 -6.25
CA LYS A 111 -12.92 -3.04 -6.98
C LYS A 111 -13.01 -1.58 -7.43
N TYR A 112 -12.47 -0.66 -6.63
CA TYR A 112 -12.39 0.78 -6.84
C TYR A 112 -10.94 1.25 -6.66
N PRO A 113 -10.06 1.02 -7.66
CA PRO A 113 -8.65 1.33 -7.52
C PRO A 113 -8.39 2.82 -7.26
N VAL A 114 -7.37 3.09 -6.45
CA VAL A 114 -6.97 4.45 -6.04
C VAL A 114 -5.45 4.59 -5.98
N VAL A 115 -4.97 5.77 -6.33
CA VAL A 115 -3.58 6.17 -6.19
C VAL A 115 -3.54 7.50 -5.49
N MET A 116 -2.82 7.55 -4.37
CA MET A 116 -2.56 8.78 -3.64
C MET A 116 -1.08 9.15 -3.76
N ILE A 117 -0.85 10.43 -4.03
CA ILE A 117 0.46 11.09 -4.01
C ILE A 117 0.39 12.14 -2.90
N SER A 118 1.24 12.01 -1.90
CA SER A 118 1.26 12.89 -0.72
C SER A 118 2.70 13.09 -0.23
N PRO A 119 3.03 14.22 0.43
CA PRO A 119 4.30 14.43 1.12
C PRO A 119 4.70 13.29 2.07
N ALA A 120 3.71 12.57 2.63
CA ALA A 120 3.95 11.41 3.47
C ALA A 120 4.69 10.26 2.75
N ASP A 121 4.74 10.26 1.41
CA ASP A 121 5.47 9.27 0.62
C ASP A 121 7.00 9.35 0.75
N SER A 122 7.52 10.42 1.35
CA SER A 122 8.93 10.56 1.73
C SER A 122 9.46 9.36 2.53
N VAL A 123 8.59 8.68 3.29
CA VAL A 123 8.93 7.46 4.04
C VAL A 123 9.43 6.32 3.15
N LEU A 124 9.08 6.29 1.86
CA LEU A 124 9.62 5.28 0.93
C LEU A 124 11.13 5.40 0.75
N ILE A 125 11.67 6.61 0.87
CA ILE A 125 13.10 6.91 0.80
C ILE A 125 13.72 6.92 2.20
N SER A 126 13.08 7.58 3.18
CA SER A 126 13.68 7.81 4.49
C SER A 126 13.65 6.58 5.40
N GLU A 127 12.62 5.74 5.30
CA GLU A 127 12.41 4.60 6.21
C GLU A 127 12.98 3.29 5.67
N GLY A 128 12.82 2.23 6.47
CA GLY A 128 13.29 0.88 6.16
C GLY A 128 12.51 0.18 5.05
N SER A 129 12.93 -1.05 4.74
CA SER A 129 12.37 -1.90 3.67
C SER A 129 10.90 -2.25 3.87
N GLU A 130 10.36 -2.10 5.07
CA GLU A 130 8.95 -2.32 5.36
C GLU A 130 8.02 -1.42 4.54
N GLU A 131 8.31 -0.11 4.47
CA GLU A 131 7.47 0.81 3.70
C GLU A 131 7.48 0.48 2.21
N ARG A 132 8.62 0.02 1.71
CA ARG A 132 8.77 -0.38 0.31
C ARG A 132 8.08 -1.72 0.00
N ARG A 133 8.10 -2.68 0.93
CA ARG A 133 7.25 -3.88 0.83
C ARG A 133 5.76 -3.54 0.89
N ARG A 134 5.35 -2.60 1.77
CA ARG A 134 3.97 -2.11 1.84
C ARG A 134 3.57 -1.42 0.54
N PHE A 135 4.45 -0.65 -0.08
CA PHE A 135 4.25 -0.05 -1.39
C PHE A 135 3.97 -1.10 -2.46
N LEU A 136 4.83 -2.11 -2.61
CA LEU A 136 4.62 -3.22 -3.55
C LEU A 136 3.29 -3.94 -3.27
N ASN A 137 3.01 -4.25 -2.00
CA ASN A 137 1.75 -4.91 -1.61
C ASN A 137 0.52 -4.07 -1.99
N LYS A 138 0.55 -2.75 -1.76
CA LYS A 138 -0.55 -1.83 -2.09
C LYS A 138 -0.76 -1.68 -3.60
N ILE A 139 0.24 -1.99 -4.43
CA ILE A 139 0.09 -2.01 -5.89
C ILE A 139 -0.60 -3.31 -6.31
N ILE A 140 0.02 -4.45 -5.99
CA ILE A 140 -0.42 -5.75 -6.51
C ILE A 140 -1.82 -6.12 -6.00
N SER A 141 -2.12 -5.80 -4.74
CA SER A 141 -3.42 -6.12 -4.13
C SER A 141 -4.60 -5.41 -4.79
N GLN A 142 -4.37 -4.33 -5.57
CA GLN A 142 -5.45 -3.61 -6.25
C GLN A 142 -5.91 -4.26 -7.56
N TYR A 143 -5.14 -5.18 -8.11
CA TYR A 143 -5.52 -5.91 -9.34
C TYR A 143 -5.40 -7.43 -9.21
N ASN A 144 -4.78 -7.95 -8.15
CA ASN A 144 -4.62 -9.38 -7.92
C ASN A 144 -5.11 -9.77 -6.52
N THR A 145 -6.31 -10.36 -6.45
CA THR A 145 -6.92 -10.82 -5.19
C THR A 145 -6.20 -12.04 -4.61
N GLU A 146 -5.70 -12.95 -5.44
CA GLU A 146 -4.93 -14.12 -5.00
C GLU A 146 -3.62 -13.70 -4.31
N TYR A 147 -2.98 -12.63 -4.81
CA TYR A 147 -1.81 -12.04 -4.17
C TYR A 147 -2.13 -11.51 -2.78
N LEU A 148 -3.22 -10.75 -2.63
CA LEU A 148 -3.63 -10.24 -1.33
C LEU A 148 -3.89 -11.38 -0.34
N ASP A 149 -4.64 -12.41 -0.77
CA ASP A 149 -4.90 -13.59 0.05
C ASP A 149 -3.61 -14.33 0.42
N SER A 150 -2.64 -14.43 -0.50
CA SER A 150 -1.34 -15.04 -0.25
C SER A 150 -0.50 -14.24 0.74
N VAL A 151 -0.47 -12.91 0.65
CA VAL A 151 0.20 -12.05 1.63
C VAL A 151 -0.42 -12.21 3.02
N LEU A 152 -1.75 -12.24 3.12
CA LEU A 152 -2.45 -12.43 4.40
C LEU A 152 -2.14 -13.80 5.02
N LYS A 153 -2.20 -14.87 4.22
CA LYS A 153 -1.89 -16.23 4.68
C LYS A 153 -0.42 -16.40 5.04
N TYR A 154 0.49 -15.82 4.25
CA TYR A 154 1.92 -15.79 4.58
C TYR A 154 2.18 -15.10 5.92
N ASN A 155 1.61 -13.91 6.14
CA ASN A 155 1.79 -13.18 7.39
C ASN A 155 1.22 -13.94 8.59
N LYS A 156 0.08 -14.63 8.43
CA LYS A 156 -0.48 -15.49 9.48
C LYS A 156 0.47 -16.66 9.80
N ALA A 157 0.98 -17.35 8.78
CA ALA A 157 1.94 -18.45 8.97
C ALA A 157 3.23 -17.94 9.64
N LEU A 158 3.75 -16.78 9.24
CA LEU A 158 4.93 -16.15 9.83
C LEU A 158 4.72 -15.82 11.31
N GLN A 159 3.56 -15.27 11.66
CA GLN A 159 3.21 -14.97 13.05
C GLN A 159 3.14 -16.24 13.90
N GLN A 160 2.51 -17.31 13.40
CA GLN A 160 2.42 -18.59 14.12
C GLN A 160 3.79 -19.24 14.27
N ARG A 161 4.61 -19.27 13.23
CA ARG A 161 5.99 -19.76 13.31
C ARG A 161 6.81 -18.99 14.34
N ASN A 162 6.75 -17.65 14.32
CA ASN A 162 7.46 -16.81 15.29
C ASN A 162 6.96 -17.00 16.72
N LYS A 163 5.66 -17.28 16.92
CA LYS A 163 5.12 -17.62 18.24
C LYS A 163 5.72 -18.92 18.75
N LEU A 164 5.73 -19.98 17.93
CA LEU A 164 6.33 -21.27 18.29
C LEU A 164 7.82 -21.15 18.62
N LEU A 165 8.59 -20.39 17.82
CA LEU A 165 10.03 -20.18 18.10
C LEU A 165 10.27 -19.58 19.49
N LYS A 166 9.43 -18.64 19.93
CA LYS A 166 9.51 -18.05 21.28
C LYS A 166 9.07 -19.03 22.38
N GLU A 167 8.06 -19.85 22.10
CA GLU A 167 7.58 -20.88 23.04
C GLU A 167 8.63 -21.99 23.24
N PHE A 168 9.35 -22.40 22.19
CA PHE A 168 10.43 -23.38 22.32
C PHE A 168 11.63 -22.84 23.10
N SER A 169 11.95 -21.56 22.92
CA SER A 169 13.00 -20.88 23.69
C SER A 169 12.69 -20.86 25.20
N SER A 170 11.42 -20.66 25.57
CA SER A 170 10.99 -20.58 26.97
C SER A 170 10.71 -21.93 27.63
N SER A 171 10.20 -22.91 26.88
CA SER A 171 9.84 -24.24 27.41
C SER A 171 10.97 -25.27 27.37
N GLY A 172 12.04 -25.01 26.61
CA GLY A 172 13.14 -25.96 26.38
C GLY A 172 12.75 -27.20 25.55
N LYS A 173 11.48 -27.32 25.15
CA LYS A 173 10.99 -28.39 24.28
C LYS A 173 10.98 -27.90 22.84
N PHE A 174 11.53 -28.69 21.94
CA PHE A 174 11.54 -28.39 20.51
C PHE A 174 10.76 -29.45 19.75
N ASP A 175 9.68 -29.03 19.10
CA ASP A 175 8.88 -29.87 18.23
C ASP A 175 9.10 -29.43 16.78
N ARG A 176 9.85 -30.23 16.02
CA ARG A 176 10.18 -29.91 14.62
C ARG A 176 8.97 -30.03 13.70
N ASP A 177 8.09 -30.99 13.94
CA ASP A 177 6.97 -31.30 13.05
C ASP A 177 5.97 -30.14 13.02
N THR A 178 5.74 -29.50 14.17
CA THR A 178 4.90 -28.31 14.25
C THR A 178 5.44 -27.11 13.46
N ILE A 179 6.78 -26.93 13.40
CA ILE A 179 7.40 -25.90 12.56
C ILE A 179 7.23 -26.22 11.08
N LEU A 180 7.43 -27.49 10.69
CA LEU A 180 7.37 -27.90 9.28
C LEU A 180 6.03 -27.60 8.62
N ILE A 181 4.92 -27.66 9.39
CA ILE A 181 3.59 -27.27 8.91
C ILE A 181 3.58 -25.80 8.48
N TRP A 182 4.15 -24.91 9.29
CA TRP A 182 4.20 -23.48 8.97
C TRP A 182 5.23 -23.17 7.90
N ASP A 183 6.35 -23.89 7.87
CA ASP A 183 7.36 -23.77 6.80
C ASP A 183 6.74 -24.07 5.44
N ALA A 184 5.94 -25.14 5.31
CA ALA A 184 5.23 -25.47 4.07
C ALA A 184 4.29 -24.33 3.61
N GLN A 185 3.58 -23.68 4.54
CA GLN A 185 2.73 -22.53 4.23
C GLN A 185 3.54 -21.30 3.83
N LEU A 186 4.65 -21.02 4.53
CA LEU A 186 5.56 -19.93 4.18
C LEU A 186 6.13 -20.12 2.79
N VAL A 187 6.59 -21.33 2.45
CA VAL A 187 7.14 -21.65 1.13
C VAL A 187 6.09 -21.41 0.05
N LYS A 188 4.91 -22.04 0.20
CA LYS A 188 3.81 -21.94 -0.77
C LYS A 188 3.44 -20.49 -1.09
N TYR A 189 3.11 -19.70 -0.06
CA TYR A 189 2.63 -18.33 -0.28
C TYR A 189 3.77 -17.35 -0.54
N GLY A 190 4.94 -17.56 0.07
CA GLY A 190 6.12 -16.71 -0.11
C GLY A 190 6.67 -16.78 -1.52
N GLN A 191 6.74 -17.97 -2.14
CA GLN A 191 7.18 -18.11 -3.52
C GLN A 191 6.25 -17.41 -4.50
N PHE A 192 4.94 -17.52 -4.32
CA PHE A 192 3.96 -16.83 -5.16
C PHE A 192 4.10 -15.31 -5.04
N VAL A 193 4.15 -14.78 -3.82
CA VAL A 193 4.32 -13.34 -3.58
C VAL A 193 5.65 -12.82 -4.12
N HIS A 194 6.74 -13.56 -3.94
CA HIS A 194 8.04 -13.21 -4.48
C HIS A 194 8.00 -13.07 -6.01
N ARG A 195 7.41 -14.05 -6.70
CA ARG A 195 7.27 -14.04 -8.16
C ARG A 195 6.48 -12.83 -8.64
N GLN A 196 5.34 -12.55 -8.02
CA GLN A 196 4.48 -11.41 -8.37
C GLN A 196 5.17 -10.06 -8.11
N ARG A 197 5.98 -9.94 -7.06
CA ARG A 197 6.79 -8.73 -6.81
C ARG A 197 7.90 -8.57 -7.84
N ALA A 198 8.60 -9.64 -8.19
CA ALA A 198 9.64 -9.60 -9.20
C ALA A 198 9.07 -9.18 -10.57
N GLU A 199 7.93 -9.77 -10.97
CA GLU A 199 7.21 -9.41 -12.19
C GLU A 199 6.78 -7.93 -12.18
N LEU A 200 6.15 -7.46 -11.09
CA LEU A 200 5.77 -6.06 -10.94
C LEU A 200 6.99 -5.14 -11.13
N VAL A 201 8.09 -5.40 -10.44
CA VAL A 201 9.25 -4.48 -10.47
C VAL A 201 9.86 -4.45 -11.87
N ASN A 202 9.98 -5.59 -12.54
CA ASN A 202 10.49 -5.66 -13.92
C ASN A 202 9.61 -4.86 -14.89
N GLU A 203 8.28 -4.94 -14.77
CA GLU A 203 7.36 -4.20 -15.62
C GLU A 203 7.23 -2.71 -15.23
N LEU A 204 7.48 -2.37 -13.96
CA LEU A 204 7.39 -1.00 -13.44
C LEU A 204 8.61 -0.15 -13.83
N ILE A 205 9.81 -0.75 -13.91
CA ILE A 205 11.06 -0.05 -14.26
C ILE A 205 10.94 0.82 -15.52
N PRO A 206 10.51 0.31 -16.70
CA PRO A 206 10.47 1.13 -17.91
C PRO A 206 9.49 2.30 -17.77
N VAL A 207 8.32 2.08 -17.15
CA VAL A 207 7.32 3.13 -16.93
C VAL A 207 7.83 4.18 -15.95
N PHE A 208 8.52 3.75 -14.90
CA PHE A 208 9.16 4.65 -13.93
C PHE A 208 10.24 5.51 -14.59
N GLN A 209 11.08 4.91 -15.44
CA GLN A 209 12.11 5.63 -16.17
C GLN A 209 11.50 6.69 -17.10
N GLU A 210 10.43 6.35 -17.84
CA GLU A 210 9.72 7.29 -18.71
C GLU A 210 9.23 8.54 -17.95
N TYR A 211 8.47 8.34 -16.86
CA TYR A 211 7.99 9.45 -16.04
C TYR A 211 9.12 10.23 -15.37
N TYR A 212 10.18 9.55 -14.92
CA TYR A 212 11.31 10.23 -14.30
C TYR A 212 12.06 11.11 -15.31
N THR A 213 12.31 10.60 -16.52
CA THR A 213 12.95 11.35 -17.60
C THR A 213 12.11 12.58 -17.98
N MET A 214 10.78 12.44 -18.06
CA MET A 214 9.87 13.55 -18.32
C MET A 214 9.97 14.64 -17.23
N ILE A 215 9.93 14.26 -15.94
CA ILE A 215 9.96 15.21 -14.82
C ILE A 215 11.35 15.83 -14.60
N SER A 216 12.43 15.10 -14.88
CA SER A 216 13.81 15.54 -14.66
C SER A 216 14.45 16.17 -15.90
N SER A 217 13.72 16.25 -17.02
CA SER A 217 14.24 16.66 -18.33
C SER A 217 15.46 15.84 -18.77
N GLY A 218 15.51 14.56 -18.40
CA GLY A 218 16.56 13.60 -18.80
C GLY A 218 17.94 13.82 -18.18
N LYS A 219 18.08 14.63 -17.14
CA LYS A 219 19.39 15.00 -16.56
C LYS A 219 19.99 13.92 -15.66
N GLU A 220 19.23 12.92 -15.27
CA GLU A 220 19.56 12.02 -14.17
C GLU A 220 19.14 10.57 -14.48
N LEU A 221 19.98 9.61 -14.09
CA LEU A 221 19.70 8.19 -14.25
C LEU A 221 19.22 7.58 -12.92
N VAL A 222 18.04 6.97 -12.95
CA VAL A 222 17.41 6.30 -11.81
C VAL A 222 17.27 4.81 -12.03
N ARG A 223 17.35 4.05 -10.93
CA ARG A 223 17.23 2.59 -10.94
C ARG A 223 16.40 2.09 -9.76
N LEU A 224 15.64 1.03 -10.03
CA LEU A 224 14.92 0.24 -9.04
C LEU A 224 15.49 -1.18 -9.07
N THR A 225 15.83 -1.73 -7.91
CA THR A 225 16.35 -3.10 -7.81
C THR A 225 15.58 -3.86 -6.73
N TYR A 226 14.87 -4.92 -7.11
CA TYR A 226 14.22 -5.80 -6.14
C TYR A 226 15.22 -6.81 -5.57
N ARG A 227 15.38 -6.80 -4.24
CA ARG A 227 16.23 -7.73 -3.51
C ARG A 227 15.37 -8.63 -2.63
N SER A 228 15.62 -9.93 -2.73
CA SER A 228 14.86 -10.94 -2.00
C SER A 228 15.76 -12.11 -1.66
N HIS A 229 15.53 -12.71 -0.49
CA HIS A 229 16.23 -13.94 -0.08
C HIS A 229 15.82 -15.15 -0.94
N LEU A 230 14.71 -15.03 -1.69
CA LEU A 230 14.16 -16.09 -2.54
C LEU A 230 14.68 -16.02 -3.99
N THR A 231 15.49 -15.02 -4.35
CA THR A 231 15.97 -14.85 -5.73
C THR A 231 16.89 -16.00 -6.17
N GLU A 232 17.70 -16.51 -5.26
CA GLU A 232 18.69 -17.56 -5.51
C GLU A 232 18.43 -18.75 -4.59
N GLY A 233 17.51 -19.63 -4.96
CA GLY A 233 17.48 -20.99 -4.42
C GLY A 233 16.16 -21.51 -3.87
N ASP A 234 16.27 -22.64 -3.16
CA ASP A 234 15.18 -23.36 -2.54
C ASP A 234 14.79 -22.70 -1.20
N PHE A 235 13.62 -22.07 -1.17
CA PHE A 235 13.13 -21.42 0.04
C PHE A 235 12.91 -22.41 1.20
N ALA A 236 12.53 -23.66 0.93
CA ALA A 236 12.39 -24.68 1.96
C ALA A 236 13.76 -25.00 2.58
N GLY A 237 14.77 -25.25 1.74
CA GLY A 237 16.15 -25.41 2.15
C GLY A 237 16.69 -24.22 2.95
N ALA A 238 16.38 -23.00 2.53
CA ALA A 238 16.81 -21.78 3.23
C ALA A 238 16.17 -21.64 4.63
N LEU A 239 14.88 -21.98 4.79
CA LEU A 239 14.21 -22.02 6.10
C LEU A 239 14.79 -23.09 7.01
N ASN A 240 15.10 -24.27 6.46
CA ASN A 240 15.71 -25.35 7.23
C ASN A 240 17.14 -25.00 7.65
N GLY A 241 17.92 -24.36 6.77
CA GLY A 241 19.26 -23.88 7.08
C GLY A 241 19.30 -22.72 8.08
N SER A 242 18.23 -21.92 8.17
CA SER A 242 18.13 -20.84 9.16
C SER A 242 17.50 -21.26 10.49
N LEU A 243 17.09 -22.53 10.65
CA LEU A 243 16.26 -22.96 11.77
C LEU A 243 16.91 -22.75 13.13
N ASP A 244 18.18 -23.12 13.32
CA ASP A 244 18.86 -22.95 14.61
C ASP A 244 19.07 -21.47 14.95
N LYS A 245 19.37 -20.65 13.94
CA LYS A 245 19.45 -19.19 14.09
C LYS A 245 18.10 -18.59 14.46
N ASP A 246 17.03 -19.03 13.81
CA ASP A 246 15.67 -18.56 14.07
C ASP A 246 15.19 -18.95 15.47
N ARG A 247 15.55 -20.15 15.94
CA ARG A 247 15.29 -20.63 17.30
C ARG A 247 15.99 -19.78 18.35
N PHE A 248 17.27 -19.48 18.12
CA PHE A 248 18.04 -18.62 19.02
C PHE A 248 17.47 -17.19 19.09
N LEU A 249 17.07 -16.63 17.95
CA LEU A 249 16.57 -15.25 17.87
C LEU A 249 15.08 -15.11 18.24
N GLY A 250 14.31 -16.21 18.23
CA GLY A 250 12.87 -16.19 18.48
C GLY A 250 12.04 -15.59 17.34
N TYR A 251 12.60 -15.49 16.13
CA TYR A 251 11.88 -15.03 14.93
C TYR A 251 12.52 -15.56 13.65
N THR A 252 11.70 -15.63 12.60
CA THR A 252 12.09 -16.08 11.25
C THR A 252 13.01 -15.05 10.58
N THR A 253 14.18 -15.47 10.11
CA THR A 253 15.17 -14.58 9.50
C THR A 253 15.17 -14.61 7.97
N VAL A 254 14.47 -15.56 7.34
CA VAL A 254 14.43 -15.75 5.89
C VAL A 254 13.00 -15.67 5.35
N GLY A 255 12.80 -14.95 4.25
CA GLY A 255 11.53 -14.92 3.54
C GLY A 255 11.15 -13.53 3.01
N ILE A 256 9.99 -13.45 2.35
CA ILE A 256 9.52 -12.22 1.68
C ILE A 256 9.26 -11.02 2.61
N HIS A 257 9.24 -11.25 3.92
CA HIS A 257 9.13 -10.21 4.93
C HIS A 257 10.47 -9.50 5.19
N LYS A 258 11.55 -9.96 4.55
CA LYS A 258 12.89 -9.34 4.55
C LYS A 258 13.25 -8.67 3.23
N ASP A 259 12.46 -8.86 2.17
CA ASP A 259 12.70 -8.27 0.85
C ASP A 259 12.79 -6.74 0.91
N ASP A 260 13.46 -6.18 -0.09
CA ASP A 260 13.58 -4.74 -0.27
C ASP A 260 13.47 -4.31 -1.74
N LEU A 261 12.98 -3.09 -1.96
CA LEU A 261 13.05 -2.39 -3.24
C LEU A 261 14.12 -1.31 -3.10
N VAL A 262 15.31 -1.53 -3.64
CA VAL A 262 16.38 -0.54 -3.53
C VAL A 262 16.14 0.59 -4.53
N LEU A 263 16.16 1.82 -4.02
CA LEU A 263 15.95 3.05 -4.80
C LEU A 263 17.31 3.72 -5.03
N GLU A 264 17.72 3.81 -6.29
CA GLU A 264 19.06 4.28 -6.67
C GLU A 264 18.99 5.44 -7.67
N MET A 265 19.94 6.36 -7.57
CA MET A 265 20.16 7.49 -8.47
C MET A 265 21.66 7.66 -8.69
N GLY A 266 22.09 7.71 -9.96
CA GLY A 266 23.51 7.81 -10.29
C GLY A 266 24.36 6.65 -9.72
N GLY A 267 23.77 5.47 -9.53
CA GLY A 267 24.46 4.31 -8.93
C GLY A 267 24.54 4.30 -7.40
N HIS A 268 23.92 5.27 -6.71
CA HIS A 268 23.95 5.38 -5.26
C HIS A 268 22.54 5.42 -4.65
N PRO A 269 22.37 5.07 -3.36
CA PRO A 269 21.07 5.16 -2.69
C PRO A 269 20.50 6.58 -2.72
N VAL A 270 19.24 6.71 -3.17
CA VAL A 270 18.53 8.00 -3.27
C VAL A 270 18.51 8.75 -1.94
N LYS A 271 18.39 8.01 -0.83
CA LYS A 271 18.39 8.55 0.54
C LYS A 271 19.64 9.39 0.87
N LEU A 272 20.79 9.03 0.31
CA LEU A 272 22.08 9.64 0.67
C LEU A 272 22.46 10.81 -0.23
N LEU A 273 22.18 10.73 -1.54
CA LEU A 273 22.68 11.70 -2.53
C LEU A 273 21.60 12.56 -3.18
N GLY A 274 20.33 12.17 -3.09
CA GLY A 274 19.25 12.95 -3.70
C GLY A 274 18.99 14.24 -2.91
N SER A 275 19.06 15.39 -3.56
CA SER A 275 18.50 16.63 -3.04
C SER A 275 16.99 16.48 -2.77
N GLN A 276 16.40 17.36 -1.96
CA GLN A 276 14.95 17.30 -1.66
C GLN A 276 14.09 17.33 -2.94
N GLY A 277 14.47 18.15 -3.93
CA GLY A 277 13.78 18.23 -5.21
C GLY A 277 13.89 16.94 -6.03
N GLN A 278 15.06 16.30 -6.04
CA GLN A 278 15.30 15.02 -6.72
C GLN A 278 14.53 13.87 -6.06
N GLN A 279 14.56 13.78 -4.73
CA GLN A 279 13.78 12.79 -3.98
C GLN A 279 12.28 12.94 -4.27
N LYS A 280 11.79 14.17 -4.34
CA LYS A 280 10.38 14.46 -4.66
C LYS A 280 10.02 14.04 -6.08
N SER A 281 10.83 14.41 -7.08
CA SER A 281 10.64 13.96 -8.47
C SER A 281 10.67 12.44 -8.59
N TYR A 282 11.56 11.78 -7.86
CA TYR A 282 11.66 10.31 -7.81
C TYR A 282 10.36 9.68 -7.30
N LEU A 283 9.84 10.19 -6.19
CA LEU A 283 8.59 9.68 -5.60
C LEU A 283 7.40 9.93 -6.52
N VAL A 284 7.29 11.11 -7.11
CA VAL A 284 6.19 11.43 -8.03
C VAL A 284 6.24 10.53 -9.26
N ALA A 285 7.40 10.39 -9.92
CA ALA A 285 7.57 9.47 -11.04
C ALA A 285 7.19 8.03 -10.66
N LEU A 286 7.62 7.56 -9.49
CA LEU A 286 7.29 6.23 -8.99
C LEU A 286 5.78 6.05 -8.76
N LYS A 287 5.09 7.09 -8.30
CA LYS A 287 3.64 7.08 -8.07
C LYS A 287 2.83 7.16 -9.35
N LEU A 288 3.28 7.94 -10.33
CA LEU A 288 2.69 7.98 -11.67
C LEU A 288 2.89 6.63 -12.39
N ALA A 289 4.07 6.02 -12.27
CA ALA A 289 4.30 4.68 -12.79
C ALA A 289 3.38 3.65 -12.13
N LYS A 290 3.17 3.73 -10.81
CA LYS A 290 2.15 2.93 -10.10
C LYS A 290 0.75 3.16 -10.69
N PHE A 291 0.35 4.40 -10.93
CA PHE A 291 -0.96 4.72 -11.50
C PHE A 291 -1.15 4.07 -12.86
N GLU A 292 -0.19 4.27 -13.74
CA GLU A 292 -0.23 3.71 -15.09
C GLU A 292 -0.28 2.19 -15.07
N TYR A 293 0.52 1.58 -14.20
CA TYR A 293 0.57 0.14 -14.06
C TYR A 293 -0.75 -0.46 -13.57
N ILE A 294 -1.37 0.12 -12.53
CA ILE A 294 -2.67 -0.32 -12.03
C ILE A 294 -3.75 -0.12 -13.11
N ARG A 295 -3.71 1.00 -13.85
CA ARG A 295 -4.63 1.26 -14.97
C ARG A 295 -4.56 0.14 -16.01
N ARG A 296 -3.35 -0.26 -16.42
CA ARG A 296 -3.13 -1.34 -17.39
C ARG A 296 -3.62 -2.70 -16.89
N LYS A 297 -3.26 -3.11 -15.67
CA LYS A 297 -3.62 -4.43 -15.14
C LYS A 297 -5.09 -4.56 -14.74
N SER A 298 -5.71 -3.49 -14.23
CA SER A 298 -7.12 -3.53 -13.77
C SER A 298 -8.15 -3.19 -14.86
N GLY A 299 -7.71 -2.63 -15.99
CA GLY A 299 -8.59 -2.16 -17.07
C GLY A 299 -9.45 -0.95 -16.71
N ILE A 300 -9.30 -0.38 -15.51
CA ILE A 300 -10.08 0.75 -15.01
C ILE A 300 -9.11 1.82 -14.52
N PRO A 301 -9.27 3.09 -14.94
CA PRO A 301 -8.42 4.16 -14.41
C PRO A 301 -8.67 4.33 -12.91
N PRO A 302 -7.63 4.25 -12.07
CA PRO A 302 -7.74 4.53 -10.64
C PRO A 302 -8.21 5.98 -10.39
N VAL A 303 -8.86 6.22 -9.25
CA VAL A 303 -9.00 7.60 -8.77
C VAL A 303 -7.62 8.11 -8.34
N LEU A 304 -7.20 9.25 -8.90
CA LEU A 304 -5.94 9.90 -8.54
C LEU A 304 -6.22 10.96 -7.48
N LEU A 305 -5.54 10.84 -6.34
CA LEU A 305 -5.62 11.76 -5.21
C LEU A 305 -4.26 12.47 -5.06
N LEU A 306 -4.29 13.80 -5.14
CA LEU A 306 -3.10 14.63 -5.06
C LEU A 306 -3.22 15.50 -3.80
N ASP A 307 -2.35 15.26 -2.83
CA ASP A 307 -2.35 15.91 -1.52
C ASP A 307 -1.10 16.79 -1.40
N ASP A 308 -1.28 18.11 -1.37
CA ASP A 308 -0.21 19.11 -1.22
C ASP A 308 1.06 18.85 -2.05
N ILE A 309 0.88 18.29 -3.26
CA ILE A 309 2.02 17.92 -4.11
C ILE A 309 2.69 19.16 -4.71
N PHE A 310 1.97 20.27 -4.89
CA PHE A 310 2.43 21.42 -5.66
C PHE A 310 3.28 22.42 -4.88
N ASP A 311 3.25 22.39 -3.54
CA ASP A 311 3.89 23.39 -2.67
C ASP A 311 5.42 23.53 -2.83
N LYS A 312 6.08 22.65 -3.59
CA LYS A 312 7.54 22.66 -3.81
C LYS A 312 7.95 22.17 -5.21
N PHE A 313 7.07 22.22 -6.20
CA PHE A 313 7.46 22.00 -7.60
C PHE A 313 7.63 23.34 -8.29
N ASP A 314 8.62 23.44 -9.18
CA ASP A 314 8.68 24.54 -10.13
C ASP A 314 7.49 24.45 -11.12
N ALA A 315 7.12 25.57 -11.72
CA ALA A 315 5.94 25.65 -12.59
C ALA A 315 6.02 24.68 -13.78
N GLU A 316 7.22 24.45 -14.31
CA GLU A 316 7.48 23.54 -15.43
C GLU A 316 7.18 22.09 -15.04
N ARG A 317 7.59 21.63 -13.85
CA ARG A 317 7.25 20.29 -13.35
C ARG A 317 5.77 20.13 -13.02
N VAL A 318 5.11 21.20 -12.57
CA VAL A 318 3.65 21.18 -12.35
C VAL A 318 2.91 20.99 -13.68
N GLU A 319 3.31 21.70 -14.73
CA GLU A 319 2.72 21.58 -16.06
C GLU A 319 2.91 20.17 -16.66
N GLN A 320 4.03 19.50 -16.39
CA GLN A 320 4.25 18.11 -16.82
C GLN A 320 3.40 17.07 -16.07
N ILE A 321 2.88 17.41 -14.88
CA ILE A 321 2.10 16.48 -14.03
C ILE A 321 0.58 16.61 -14.29
N ILE A 322 0.10 17.79 -14.68
CA ILE A 322 -1.32 18.12 -14.92
C ILE A 322 -1.69 17.83 -16.38
#